data_AF-A0A917Z6S9-F1
#
_entry.id   AF-A0A917Z6S9-F1
#
_cell.length_a   1.000
_cell.length_b   1.000
_cell.length_c   1.000
_cell.angle_alpha   90.00
_cell.angle_beta   90.00
_cell.angle_gamma   90.00
#
_symmetry.space_group_name_H-M   'P 1'
#
loop_
_entity.id
_entity.type
_entity.pdbx_description
1 polymer ?
#
loop_
_entity_poly.entity_id
_entity_poly.type
_entity_poly.pdbx_seq_one_letter_code
_entity_poly.pdbx_strand_id
1 'polypeptide(L)'
;MLSNDDKAATAATQPSSQPGYRWRALVPVALAALLLQGCAGKAPSPADTTSARPVAVKQQNVGNNIISRLYAQHESWRGTPYRLGGESRSGIDCSALIQLTFRDQFDLELPRTTADLVKIGAPVPKKELAAGDLVFFRTGRRTRHAGIYIEDGRFLHASSRKGVIISRLDNPYWSRHYWTARRPDPQ
;
A
#
# COMPACT_ATOMS: atom_id res chain seq x y z
N MET A 1 5.97 -23.77 70.34
CA MET A 1 6.04 -24.00 68.88
C MET A 1 7.43 -23.57 68.45
N LEU A 2 8.52 -24.25 68.79
CA LEU A 2 8.95 -25.64 68.54
C LEU A 2 8.89 -26.07 67.07
N SER A 3 10.11 -26.21 66.56
CA SER A 3 10.64 -27.14 65.56
C SER A 3 10.47 -26.85 64.07
N ASN A 4 11.66 -26.57 63.51
CA ASN A 4 12.12 -26.90 62.17
C ASN A 4 11.85 -28.36 61.79
N ASP A 5 11.56 -28.56 60.50
CA ASP A 5 11.60 -29.86 59.82
C ASP A 5 12.72 -29.87 58.77
N ASP A 6 13.79 -30.63 59.07
CA ASP A 6 14.24 -31.83 58.35
C ASP A 6 14.39 -31.88 56.81
N LYS A 7 15.66 -32.06 56.36
CA LYS A 7 16.24 -33.19 55.58
C LYS A 7 17.32 -32.73 54.59
N ALA A 8 18.59 -33.02 54.86
CA ALA A 8 19.37 -34.22 54.46
C ALA A 8 19.91 -34.12 53.01
N ALA A 9 21.20 -33.81 52.85
CA ALA A 9 22.31 -34.74 52.52
C ALA A 9 22.52 -34.84 50.98
N THR A 10 23.69 -34.89 50.35
CA THR A 10 24.99 -35.46 50.71
C THR A 10 26.08 -34.91 49.76
N ALA A 11 27.32 -34.88 50.27
CA ALA A 11 28.66 -34.73 49.68
C ALA A 11 28.90 -34.84 48.15
N ALA A 12 29.86 -34.04 47.64
CA ALA A 12 31.25 -34.52 47.36
C ALA A 12 32.12 -33.45 46.67
N THR A 13 33.11 -32.96 47.42
CA THR A 13 34.56 -32.85 47.11
C THR A 13 35.05 -32.46 45.70
N GLN A 14 35.72 -31.31 45.67
CA GLN A 14 36.67 -30.70 44.71
C GLN A 14 37.92 -31.57 44.39
N PRO A 15 39.04 -31.07 43.82
CA PRO A 15 39.34 -30.19 42.67
C PRO A 15 40.44 -30.84 41.74
N SER A 16 40.89 -30.13 40.69
CA SER A 16 42.31 -30.05 40.19
C SER A 16 42.31 -29.68 38.68
N SER A 17 42.69 -28.46 38.29
CA SER A 17 44.04 -27.92 38.05
C SER A 17 44.65 -28.29 36.68
N GLN A 18 44.99 -27.23 35.95
CA GLN A 18 45.58 -27.10 34.60
C GLN A 18 46.90 -27.87 34.41
N PRO A 19 47.31 -28.14 33.14
CA PRO A 19 48.42 -27.35 32.54
C PRO A 19 48.14 -27.06 31.05
N GLY A 20 48.53 -25.93 30.45
CA GLY A 20 49.88 -25.40 30.32
C GLY A 20 50.42 -25.64 28.89
N TYR A 21 49.94 -24.88 27.90
CA TYR A 21 50.51 -24.88 26.53
C TYR A 21 51.41 -23.66 26.33
N ARG A 22 52.72 -23.88 26.43
CA ARG A 22 53.76 -23.00 25.90
C ARG A 22 54.22 -23.62 24.60
N TRP A 23 54.19 -22.94 23.45
CA TRP A 23 55.09 -23.25 22.33
C TRP A 23 55.54 -21.99 21.60
N ARG A 24 56.80 -22.08 21.19
CA ARG A 24 57.72 -21.02 20.79
C ARG A 24 57.65 -20.80 19.27
N ALA A 25 58.12 -19.64 18.86
CA ALA A 25 58.08 -19.14 17.50
C ALA A 25 59.15 -19.75 16.55
N LEU A 26 58.90 -19.52 15.24
CA LEU A 26 59.79 -19.37 14.08
C LEU A 26 60.29 -20.63 13.32
N VAL A 27 59.97 -20.69 12.00
CA VAL A 27 60.84 -20.44 10.81
C VAL A 27 60.27 -21.19 9.57
N PRO A 28 60.36 -20.62 8.34
CA PRO A 28 59.60 -21.02 7.15
C PRO A 28 60.40 -21.93 6.20
N VAL A 29 59.72 -22.67 5.32
CA VAL A 29 60.31 -23.24 4.10
C VAL A 29 59.28 -23.21 2.97
N ALA A 30 59.64 -22.49 1.91
CA ALA A 30 58.94 -22.44 0.63
C ALA A 30 59.29 -23.67 -0.23
N LEU A 31 58.33 -24.19 -0.99
CA LEU A 31 58.53 -24.92 -2.25
C LEU A 31 57.17 -24.97 -2.96
N ALA A 32 56.96 -24.19 -4.02
CA ALA A 32 57.10 -24.58 -5.42
C ALA A 32 55.96 -25.47 -5.95
N ALA A 33 55.17 -24.90 -6.86
CA ALA A 33 54.78 -25.45 -8.17
C ALA A 33 53.39 -24.94 -8.55
N LEU A 34 53.39 -23.89 -9.38
CA LEU A 34 52.21 -23.35 -10.02
C LEU A 34 51.93 -24.12 -11.31
N LEU A 35 50.64 -24.33 -11.56
CA LEU A 35 49.97 -24.66 -12.83
C LEU A 35 49.85 -26.15 -13.20
N LEU A 36 48.65 -26.67 -12.94
CA LEU A 36 47.93 -27.58 -13.84
C LEU A 36 46.44 -27.23 -13.77
N GLN A 37 45.88 -26.84 -14.92
CA GLN A 37 44.44 -26.74 -15.17
C GLN A 37 43.71 -28.02 -14.76
N GLY A 38 42.53 -27.86 -14.15
CA GLY A 38 41.54 -28.92 -14.01
C GLY A 38 40.14 -28.34 -14.00
N CYS A 39 39.49 -28.28 -15.16
CA CYS A 39 38.05 -28.06 -15.26
C CYS A 39 37.35 -29.35 -14.83
N ALA A 40 36.86 -29.40 -13.59
CA ALA A 40 35.95 -30.43 -13.13
C ALA A 40 34.54 -29.83 -13.04
N GLY A 41 33.64 -30.29 -13.92
CA GLY A 41 32.25 -29.88 -13.97
C GLY A 41 31.51 -30.22 -12.68
N LYS A 42 30.66 -29.30 -12.23
CA LYS A 42 29.69 -29.56 -11.17
C LYS A 42 28.31 -29.52 -11.81
N ALA A 43 27.68 -30.69 -11.89
CA ALA A 43 26.28 -30.81 -12.19
C ALA A 43 25.47 -29.95 -11.21
N PRO A 44 24.39 -29.27 -11.65
CA PRO A 44 23.53 -28.56 -10.72
C PRO A 44 22.78 -29.60 -9.88
N SER A 45 23.07 -29.64 -8.57
CA SER A 45 22.24 -30.35 -7.60
C SER A 45 20.91 -29.62 -7.46
N PRO A 46 19.76 -30.32 -7.46
CA PRO A 46 18.49 -29.71 -7.13
C PRO A 46 18.41 -29.51 -5.61
N ALA A 47 17.68 -28.48 -5.21
CA ALA A 47 17.34 -28.08 -3.85
C ALA A 47 18.40 -27.26 -3.12
N ASP A 48 18.25 -25.94 -3.22
CA ASP A 48 18.16 -25.09 -2.03
C ASP A 48 16.94 -24.18 -2.15
N THR A 49 16.08 -24.28 -1.13
CA THR A 49 14.84 -23.55 -0.96
C THR A 49 15.11 -22.25 -0.20
N THR A 50 14.43 -21.16 -0.59
CA THR A 50 14.11 -19.93 0.17
C THR A 50 14.82 -18.63 -0.28
N SER A 51 14.11 -17.75 -1.03
CA SER A 51 13.95 -16.32 -0.66
C SER A 51 12.91 -15.59 -1.52
N ALA A 52 11.77 -15.31 -0.90
CA ALA A 52 10.79 -14.22 -1.09
C ALA A 52 10.57 -13.51 -2.47
N ARG A 53 9.40 -13.80 -3.07
CA ARG A 53 8.42 -12.91 -3.77
C ARG A 53 8.92 -11.84 -4.77
N PRO A 54 8.64 -12.02 -6.09
CA PRO A 54 8.46 -10.93 -7.03
C PRO A 54 6.95 -10.64 -7.18
N VAL A 55 6.33 -9.97 -6.21
CA VAL A 55 4.91 -9.51 -6.34
C VAL A 55 4.76 -8.00 -6.10
N ALA A 56 5.69 -7.37 -5.37
CA ALA A 56 5.57 -5.97 -4.97
C ALA A 56 5.88 -4.92 -6.05
N VAL A 57 6.65 -5.26 -7.09
CA VAL A 57 7.13 -4.26 -8.07
C VAL A 57 6.04 -3.85 -9.09
N LYS A 58 5.12 -4.76 -9.44
CA LYS A 58 4.06 -4.46 -10.42
C LYS A 58 2.99 -3.53 -9.84
N GLN A 59 2.61 -3.72 -8.57
CA GLN A 59 1.51 -2.99 -7.96
C GLN A 59 1.87 -1.54 -7.59
N GLN A 60 3.12 -1.28 -7.23
CA GLN A 60 3.62 0.07 -6.97
C GLN A 60 3.63 0.92 -8.25
N ASN A 61 4.07 0.36 -9.37
CA ASN A 61 4.09 1.08 -10.65
C ASN A 61 2.68 1.40 -11.18
N VAL A 62 1.71 0.50 -10.99
CA VAL A 62 0.31 0.74 -11.39
C VAL A 62 -0.36 1.78 -10.50
N GLY A 63 -0.19 1.69 -9.17
CA GLY A 63 -0.73 2.68 -8.23
C GLY A 63 -0.19 4.09 -8.48
N ASN A 64 1.13 4.21 -8.67
CA ASN A 64 1.79 5.48 -8.99
C ASN A 64 1.27 6.07 -10.31
N ASN A 65 0.97 5.22 -11.30
CA ASN A 65 0.38 5.64 -12.57
C ASN A 65 -1.04 6.19 -12.35
N ILE A 66 -1.93 5.48 -11.65
CA ILE A 66 -3.31 5.94 -11.37
C ILE A 66 -3.30 7.27 -10.63
N ILE A 67 -2.51 7.36 -9.55
CA ILE A 67 -2.41 8.58 -8.73
C ILE A 67 -1.97 9.78 -9.59
N SER A 68 -0.94 9.60 -10.43
CA SER A 68 -0.44 10.66 -11.32
C SER A 68 -1.51 11.15 -12.31
N ARG A 69 -2.30 10.24 -12.89
CA ARG A 69 -3.42 10.57 -13.78
C ARG A 69 -4.53 11.34 -13.07
N LEU A 70 -4.86 10.97 -11.84
CA LEU A 70 -5.86 11.68 -11.04
C LEU A 70 -5.41 13.10 -10.70
N TYR A 71 -4.13 13.31 -10.38
CA TYR A 71 -3.58 14.66 -10.20
C TYR A 71 -3.55 15.46 -11.50
N ALA A 72 -3.17 14.85 -12.62
CA ALA A 72 -3.20 15.51 -13.92
C ALA A 72 -4.63 15.95 -14.28
N GLN A 73 -5.61 15.09 -14.05
CA GLN A 73 -7.01 15.42 -14.26
C GLN A 73 -7.46 16.57 -13.34
N HIS A 74 -7.13 16.48 -12.05
CA HIS A 74 -7.39 17.57 -11.12
C HIS A 74 -6.79 18.87 -11.61
N GLU A 75 -5.55 18.88 -12.09
CA GLU A 75 -4.88 20.11 -12.52
C GLU A 75 -5.52 20.72 -13.74
N SER A 76 -6.04 19.91 -14.65
CA SER A 76 -6.79 20.45 -15.78
C SER A 76 -8.12 21.08 -15.32
N TRP A 77 -8.81 20.50 -14.33
CA TRP A 77 -10.16 20.90 -13.91
C TRP A 77 -10.20 21.84 -12.70
N ARG A 78 -9.10 22.02 -11.98
CA ARG A 78 -9.01 22.75 -10.72
C ARG A 78 -9.72 24.10 -10.81
N GLY A 79 -10.58 24.37 -9.85
CA GLY A 79 -11.32 25.63 -9.75
C GLY A 79 -12.51 25.78 -10.69
N THR A 80 -12.76 24.84 -11.63
CA THR A 80 -13.98 24.83 -12.44
C THR A 80 -15.21 24.90 -11.52
N PRO A 81 -16.12 25.88 -11.68
CA PRO A 81 -17.26 26.06 -10.80
C PRO A 81 -18.19 24.85 -10.78
N TYR A 82 -18.88 24.65 -9.65
CA TYR A 82 -19.92 23.63 -9.60
C TYR A 82 -21.18 24.10 -10.34
N ARG A 83 -21.71 23.26 -11.23
CA ARG A 83 -23.03 23.45 -11.86
C ARG A 83 -23.70 22.10 -11.99
N LEU A 84 -24.88 21.93 -11.38
CA LEU A 84 -25.67 20.70 -11.51
C LEU A 84 -26.01 20.45 -12.99
N GLY A 85 -25.74 19.24 -13.50
CA GLY A 85 -25.89 18.89 -14.90
C GLY A 85 -24.76 19.40 -15.81
N GLY A 86 -23.82 20.18 -15.27
CA GLY A 86 -22.71 20.73 -16.04
C GLY A 86 -21.64 19.70 -16.36
N GLU A 87 -21.01 19.85 -17.52
CA GLU A 87 -19.99 18.94 -18.08
C GLU A 87 -18.81 19.70 -18.72
N SER A 88 -18.68 21.01 -18.47
CA SER A 88 -17.74 21.88 -19.17
C SER A 88 -16.93 22.76 -18.22
N ARG A 89 -15.94 23.48 -18.78
CA ARG A 89 -15.10 24.43 -18.03
C ARG A 89 -15.86 25.62 -17.42
N SER A 90 -17.07 25.91 -17.90
CA SER A 90 -17.91 26.96 -17.29
C SER A 90 -18.76 26.45 -16.12
N GLY A 91 -18.81 25.12 -15.93
CA GLY A 91 -19.46 24.52 -14.78
C GLY A 91 -19.56 23.00 -14.93
N ILE A 92 -19.23 22.29 -13.85
CA ILE A 92 -19.27 20.82 -13.80
C ILE A 92 -19.91 20.32 -12.50
N ASP A 93 -20.64 19.21 -12.56
CA ASP A 93 -21.12 18.54 -11.33
C ASP A 93 -20.22 17.37 -10.90
N CYS A 94 -20.55 16.79 -9.74
CA CYS A 94 -19.74 15.74 -9.14
C CYS A 94 -19.68 14.46 -9.97
N SER A 95 -20.79 14.05 -10.61
CA SER A 95 -20.83 12.81 -11.38
C SER A 95 -20.29 12.99 -12.80
N ALA A 96 -20.43 14.17 -13.40
CA ALA A 96 -19.75 14.53 -14.64
C ALA A 96 -18.24 14.53 -14.45
N LEU A 97 -17.72 15.12 -13.37
CA LEU A 97 -16.27 15.10 -13.11
C LEU A 97 -15.75 13.65 -13.02
N ILE A 98 -16.50 12.77 -12.35
CA ILE A 98 -16.16 11.34 -12.29
C ILE A 98 -16.17 10.73 -13.68
N GLN A 99 -17.28 10.85 -14.41
CA GLN A 99 -17.42 10.28 -15.75
C GLN A 99 -16.31 10.73 -16.70
N LEU A 100 -16.01 12.04 -16.77
CA LEU A 100 -14.95 12.59 -17.60
C LEU A 100 -13.58 12.07 -17.17
N THR A 101 -13.31 11.98 -15.86
CA THR A 101 -12.04 11.45 -15.36
C THR A 101 -11.83 10.00 -15.78
N PHE A 102 -12.86 9.17 -15.65
CA PHE A 102 -12.76 7.75 -15.99
C PHE A 102 -12.65 7.50 -17.49
N ARG A 103 -13.41 8.23 -18.30
CA ARG A 103 -13.27 8.19 -19.75
C ARG A 103 -11.89 8.67 -20.20
N ASP A 104 -11.48 9.87 -19.80
CA ASP A 104 -10.29 10.51 -20.36
C ASP A 104 -8.97 9.88 -19.87
N GLN A 105 -8.94 9.37 -18.63
CA GLN A 105 -7.72 8.83 -18.02
C GLN A 105 -7.66 7.31 -18.03
N PHE A 106 -8.79 6.62 -18.14
CA PHE A 106 -8.87 5.16 -17.95
C PHE A 106 -9.69 4.44 -19.02
N ASP A 107 -10.21 5.16 -20.03
CA ASP A 107 -11.04 4.61 -21.11
C ASP A 107 -12.25 3.81 -20.60
N LEU A 108 -12.81 4.25 -19.45
CA LEU A 108 -13.92 3.59 -18.79
C LEU A 108 -15.17 4.48 -18.81
N GLU A 109 -16.21 4.00 -19.49
CA GLU A 109 -17.50 4.67 -19.54
C GLU A 109 -18.31 4.41 -18.27
N LEU A 110 -18.59 5.47 -17.53
CA LEU A 110 -19.37 5.41 -16.30
C LEU A 110 -20.75 6.06 -16.45
N PRO A 111 -21.76 5.61 -15.69
CA PRO A 111 -23.07 6.25 -15.66
C PRO A 111 -23.00 7.73 -15.25
N ARG A 112 -23.88 8.54 -15.84
CA ARG A 112 -23.89 9.99 -15.66
C ARG A 112 -24.28 10.46 -14.25
N THR A 113 -25.04 9.65 -13.50
CA THR A 113 -25.67 10.08 -12.25
C THR A 113 -25.02 9.43 -11.02
N THR A 114 -24.93 10.18 -9.91
CA THR A 114 -24.48 9.64 -8.62
C THR A 114 -25.32 8.45 -8.13
N ALA A 115 -26.61 8.43 -8.48
CA ALA A 115 -27.53 7.35 -8.10
C ALA A 115 -27.21 6.03 -8.82
N ASP A 116 -26.64 6.08 -10.02
CA ASP A 116 -26.22 4.89 -10.77
C ASP A 116 -24.77 4.54 -10.47
N LEU A 117 -23.89 5.53 -10.32
CA LEU A 117 -22.50 5.34 -9.89
C LEU A 117 -22.40 4.56 -8.58
N VAL A 118 -23.32 4.75 -7.62
CA VAL A 118 -23.26 4.00 -6.34
C VAL A 118 -23.64 2.51 -6.48
N LYS A 119 -24.14 2.09 -7.64
CA LYS A 119 -24.53 0.70 -7.93
C LYS A 119 -23.47 -0.06 -8.72
N ILE A 120 -22.48 0.63 -9.29
CA ILE A 120 -21.44 -0.02 -10.09
C ILE A 120 -20.41 -0.72 -9.21
N GLY A 121 -19.78 -1.75 -9.78
CA GLY A 121 -18.60 -2.39 -9.19
C GLY A 121 -18.81 -2.98 -7.80
N ALA A 122 -17.69 -3.32 -7.16
CA ALA A 122 -17.70 -3.93 -5.84
C ALA A 122 -17.78 -2.87 -4.72
N PRO A 123 -18.52 -3.10 -3.61
CA PRO A 123 -18.41 -2.29 -2.41
C PRO A 123 -17.01 -2.39 -1.80
N VAL A 124 -16.45 -1.27 -1.36
CA VAL A 124 -15.11 -1.22 -0.74
C VAL A 124 -15.21 -0.73 0.71
N PRO A 125 -14.67 -1.47 1.69
CA PRO A 125 -14.53 -0.96 3.05
C PRO A 125 -13.65 0.29 3.09
N LYS A 126 -14.00 1.29 3.92
CA LYS A 126 -13.25 2.57 4.00
C LYS A 126 -11.74 2.39 4.29
N LYS A 127 -11.37 1.33 5.00
CA LYS A 127 -9.98 0.98 5.34
C LYS A 127 -9.18 0.37 4.18
N GLU A 128 -9.85 -0.04 3.12
CA GLU A 128 -9.29 -0.72 1.93
C GLU A 128 -9.38 0.15 0.68
N LEU A 129 -9.63 1.45 0.85
CA LEU A 129 -9.67 2.41 -0.23
C LEU A 129 -8.32 2.47 -0.97
N ALA A 130 -8.40 2.35 -2.28
CA ALA A 130 -7.29 2.46 -3.21
C ALA A 130 -7.57 3.58 -4.23
N ALA A 131 -6.51 4.10 -4.85
CA ALA A 131 -6.61 5.13 -5.88
C ALA A 131 -7.60 4.72 -6.98
N GLY A 132 -8.53 5.62 -7.31
CA GLY A 132 -9.61 5.34 -8.27
C GLY A 132 -10.90 4.83 -7.65
N ASP A 133 -10.95 4.46 -6.36
CA ASP A 133 -12.22 4.11 -5.74
C ASP A 133 -13.16 5.33 -5.67
N LEU A 134 -14.43 5.13 -5.97
CA LEU A 134 -15.45 6.17 -5.85
C LEU A 134 -15.95 6.25 -4.42
N VAL A 135 -15.87 7.42 -3.81
CA VAL A 135 -16.38 7.70 -2.46
C VAL A 135 -17.69 8.48 -2.54
N PHE A 136 -18.67 8.07 -1.74
CA PHE A 136 -20.02 8.63 -1.76
C PHE A 136 -20.40 9.22 -0.41
N PHE A 137 -21.19 10.29 -0.46
CA PHE A 137 -21.59 11.05 0.72
C PHE A 137 -23.09 11.40 0.70
N ARG A 138 -23.67 11.53 1.90
CA ARG A 138 -25.04 12.03 2.12
C ARG A 138 -24.99 13.46 2.65
N THR A 139 -24.81 14.45 1.79
CA THR A 139 -24.61 15.87 2.17
C THR A 139 -25.90 16.63 2.50
N GLY A 140 -27.04 15.94 2.50
CA GLY A 140 -28.35 16.47 2.88
C GLY A 140 -29.40 15.35 2.88
N ARG A 141 -30.66 15.69 3.19
CA ARG A 141 -31.76 14.71 3.26
C ARG A 141 -31.88 13.88 1.98
N ARG A 142 -31.92 14.55 0.83
CA ARG A 142 -32.00 13.94 -0.51
C ARG A 142 -30.76 14.16 -1.36
N THR A 143 -29.84 15.00 -0.90
CA THR A 143 -28.61 15.31 -1.64
C THR A 143 -27.60 14.17 -1.48
N ARG A 144 -27.02 13.76 -2.60
CA ARG A 144 -25.91 12.81 -2.66
C ARG A 144 -24.74 13.50 -3.35
N HIS A 145 -23.55 13.18 -2.89
CA HIS A 145 -22.30 13.71 -3.44
C HIS A 145 -21.34 12.56 -3.70
N ALA A 146 -20.43 12.72 -4.64
CA ALA A 146 -19.42 11.74 -4.96
C ALA A 146 -18.05 12.39 -5.26
N GLY A 147 -17.00 11.59 -5.15
CA GLY A 147 -15.64 11.95 -5.54
C GLY A 147 -14.79 10.71 -5.80
N ILE A 148 -13.57 10.93 -6.27
CA ILE A 148 -12.61 9.88 -6.59
C ILE A 148 -11.52 9.88 -5.54
N TYR A 149 -11.34 8.77 -4.83
CA TYR A 149 -10.26 8.59 -3.88
C TYR A 149 -8.91 8.58 -4.61
N ILE A 150 -7.93 9.28 -4.05
CA ILE A 150 -6.58 9.34 -4.59
C ILE A 150 -5.66 8.52 -3.69
N GLU A 151 -5.35 9.02 -2.50
CA GLU A 151 -4.39 8.42 -1.55
C GLU A 151 -4.46 9.16 -0.20
N ASP A 152 -4.00 8.56 0.90
CA ASP A 152 -3.86 9.19 2.23
C ASP A 152 -5.11 9.96 2.72
N GLY A 153 -6.30 9.43 2.44
CA GLY A 153 -7.55 10.10 2.78
C GLY A 153 -7.93 11.26 1.85
N ARG A 154 -7.17 11.55 0.79
CA ARG A 154 -7.46 12.60 -0.20
C ARG A 154 -8.40 12.09 -1.28
N PHE A 155 -9.31 12.95 -1.73
CA PHE A 155 -10.22 12.65 -2.83
C PHE A 155 -10.51 13.89 -3.68
N LEU A 156 -10.60 13.69 -4.99
CA LEU A 156 -10.96 14.68 -6.01
C LEU A 156 -12.48 14.77 -6.12
N HIS A 157 -13.03 15.99 -6.11
CA HIS A 157 -14.46 16.20 -6.31
C HIS A 157 -14.79 17.63 -6.77
N ALA A 158 -16.00 17.83 -7.31
CA ALA A 158 -16.55 19.16 -7.58
C ALA A 158 -17.30 19.69 -6.34
N SER A 159 -16.72 20.63 -5.60
CA SER A 159 -17.35 21.28 -4.44
C SER A 159 -18.35 22.34 -4.87
N SER A 160 -19.55 22.32 -4.29
CA SER A 160 -20.61 23.31 -4.54
C SER A 160 -20.19 24.76 -4.30
N ARG A 161 -19.16 24.99 -3.46
CA ARG A 161 -18.68 26.34 -3.11
C ARG A 161 -17.32 26.69 -3.71
N LYS A 162 -16.45 25.69 -3.88
CA LYS A 162 -15.04 25.90 -4.25
C LYS A 162 -14.69 25.40 -5.65
N GLY A 163 -15.68 24.86 -6.38
CA GLY A 163 -15.44 24.20 -7.65
C GLY A 163 -14.65 22.90 -7.48
N VAL A 164 -13.97 22.46 -8.54
CA VAL A 164 -13.15 21.24 -8.52
C VAL A 164 -11.94 21.41 -7.62
N ILE A 165 -11.84 20.58 -6.58
CA ILE A 165 -10.79 20.62 -5.57
C ILE A 165 -10.45 19.20 -5.08
N ILE A 166 -9.37 19.10 -4.32
CA ILE A 166 -9.06 17.94 -3.48
C ILE A 166 -9.40 18.26 -2.03
N SER A 167 -10.14 17.34 -1.40
CA SER A 167 -10.50 17.39 0.02
C SER A 167 -9.95 16.16 0.76
N ARG A 168 -10.02 16.19 2.10
CA ARG A 168 -9.68 15.03 2.94
C ARG A 168 -10.91 14.38 3.57
N LEU A 169 -10.92 13.05 3.65
CA LEU A 169 -11.97 12.24 4.24
C LEU A 169 -12.03 12.32 5.77
N ASP A 170 -10.93 12.73 6.42
CA ASP A 170 -10.84 12.96 7.87
C ASP A 170 -11.36 14.35 8.30
N ASN A 171 -11.63 15.23 7.33
CA ASN A 171 -12.29 16.50 7.61
C ASN A 171 -13.64 16.25 8.31
N PRO A 172 -13.97 16.97 9.40
CA PRO A 172 -15.20 16.71 10.17
C PRO A 172 -16.51 16.78 9.37
N TYR A 173 -16.55 17.56 8.29
CA TYR A 173 -17.68 17.58 7.37
C TYR A 173 -17.74 16.28 6.57
N TRP A 174 -16.67 15.91 5.86
CA TRP A 174 -16.66 14.74 4.99
C TRP A 174 -16.77 13.43 5.76
N SER A 175 -16.11 13.33 6.92
CA SER A 175 -16.17 12.15 7.79
C SER A 175 -17.60 11.85 8.23
N ARG A 176 -18.34 12.89 8.66
CA ARG A 176 -19.75 12.77 9.09
C ARG A 176 -20.72 12.43 7.97
N HIS A 177 -20.43 12.87 6.75
CA HIS A 177 -21.32 12.63 5.60
C HIS A 177 -20.93 11.39 4.79
N TYR A 178 -19.81 10.73 5.09
CA TYR A 178 -19.36 9.53 4.38
C TYR A 178 -20.43 8.44 4.43
N TRP A 179 -20.72 7.84 3.27
CA TRP A 179 -21.74 6.81 3.13
C TRP A 179 -21.16 5.47 2.73
N THR A 180 -20.49 5.39 1.58
CA THR A 180 -19.97 4.13 1.03
C THR A 180 -18.89 4.41 0.00
N ALA A 181 -18.22 3.35 -0.46
CA ALA A 181 -17.30 3.41 -1.58
C ALA A 181 -17.51 2.25 -2.54
N ARG A 182 -17.22 2.49 -3.83
CA ARG A 182 -17.29 1.51 -4.91
C ARG A 182 -16.00 1.47 -5.69
N ARG A 183 -15.55 0.28 -6.07
CA ARG A 183 -14.44 0.10 -7.02
C ARG A 183 -15.00 -0.12 -8.42
N PRO A 184 -14.90 0.86 -9.34
CA PRO A 184 -15.20 0.64 -10.74
C PRO A 184 -14.08 -0.21 -11.33
N ASP A 185 -14.32 -1.50 -11.50
CA ASP A 185 -13.34 -2.39 -12.12
C ASP A 185 -13.39 -2.21 -13.65
N PRO A 186 -12.26 -2.14 -14.36
CA PRO A 186 -12.25 -2.35 -15.80
C PRO A 186 -12.73 -3.78 -16.09
N GLN A 187 -13.65 -3.94 -17.04
CA GLN A 187 -13.92 -5.24 -17.65
C GLN A 187 -12.77 -5.64 -18.56
#